data_AF-A0A5D2C5Q1-F1
#
_entry.id   AF-A0A5D2C5Q1-F1
#
_cell.length_a   1.000
_cell.length_b   1.000
_cell.length_c   1.000
_cell.angle_alpha   90.00
_cell.angle_beta   90.00
_cell.angle_gamma   90.00
#
_symmetry.space_group_name_H-M   'P 1'
#
loop_
_entity.id
_entity.type
_entity.pdbx_description
1 polymer ?
#
loop_
_entity_poly.entity_id
_entity_poly.type
_entity_poly.pdbx_seq_one_letter_code
_entity_poly.pdbx_strand_id
1 'polypeptide(L)'
;MEMRAKQDIEIGDDITPPLLPLSFSLHDSFLSSHCSSCFSPLSFPPLPHHYGSLYCSAPCSSSHSPISSSSAESFLPLTCPRSSDLRTALRLLLSLPSTCPHLHRFTNGLLTNYLKLTSSPEFAAQIRQGAIAMAAARKLRKGLSLDQSDDVLLEEAVLCLVVTNAVEVQDESGRSLGIAVYDPSFSWINHSCSPNACYRFIVSPPNATSFGEDSGSALLIVPSVSEENFGVCSCSEYNKGTEGYKYGPKIMVRSIKRIKKGEEVCVSYTDLLQPKAMRQSYLWFNHQFTCSCSRCTVFPSTFVDHALEEILASNPSFSSAGLDLNLYRDEANKKLSHYVDETITEFLLVGDPESCCKKLESVLEGGFHVEQLESEDGKSRLNCKFHPFNHIALNSYMTLASAYRIRSSDFLAFQSKTDESQLKAFEMSRISAGYSLLLAGATHDLFCSESSLIVSAVNFWKQAGESLLTIAGSSVWNLLGLPKSELSTVVKYKCSECSLMDIFGAKSILNQAERTNFENISSDFLACVRSASPKFWRFLIHGCHYLETFKDPFDFRWLAHAHCVAEDVDFIKEDSNCEHHAEWYTNARTNIYKVGMHCLVYGVILAHICYGQNSH
;
A
#
# COMPACT_ATOMS: atom_id res chain seq x y z
N MET A 1 16.79 -6.66 19.05
CA MET A 1 17.16 -7.90 18.32
C MET A 1 17.04 -7.54 16.86
N GLU A 2 17.99 -7.97 16.04
CA GLU A 2 18.08 -7.53 14.65
C GLU A 2 18.34 -8.75 13.78
N MET A 3 17.80 -8.75 12.55
CA MET A 3 18.14 -9.75 11.54
C MET A 3 19.19 -9.15 10.61
N ARG A 4 20.33 -9.82 10.45
CA ARG A 4 21.45 -9.36 9.63
C ARG A 4 21.76 -10.32 8.50
N ALA A 5 22.20 -9.79 7.36
CA ALA A 5 22.52 -10.60 6.18
C ALA A 5 23.73 -11.52 6.43
N LYS A 6 23.61 -12.81 6.07
CA LYS A 6 24.69 -13.81 6.14
C LYS A 6 25.80 -13.59 5.13
N GLN A 7 25.44 -12.98 4.00
CA GLN A 7 26.25 -12.75 2.81
C GLN A 7 25.76 -11.49 2.11
N ASP A 8 26.44 -11.08 1.05
CA ASP A 8 25.93 -10.03 0.17
C ASP A 8 24.67 -10.54 -0.55
N ILE A 9 23.64 -9.71 -0.62
CA ILE A 9 22.34 -9.99 -1.24
C ILE A 9 22.12 -8.92 -2.32
N GLU A 10 21.88 -9.36 -3.56
CA GLU A 10 21.64 -8.46 -4.68
C GLU A 10 20.18 -8.04 -4.75
N ILE A 11 19.89 -6.91 -5.40
CA ILE A 11 18.52 -6.41 -5.54
C ILE A 11 17.60 -7.47 -6.17
N GLY A 12 16.40 -7.61 -5.61
CA GLY A 12 15.40 -8.56 -6.04
C GLY A 12 15.71 -10.02 -5.71
N ASP A 13 16.60 -10.33 -4.77
CA ASP A 13 16.82 -11.70 -4.27
C ASP A 13 15.90 -12.05 -3.10
N ASP A 14 15.51 -13.33 -3.01
CA ASP A 14 14.75 -13.86 -1.88
C ASP A 14 15.65 -14.00 -0.66
N ILE A 15 15.28 -13.32 0.42
CA ILE A 15 16.00 -13.30 1.69
C ILE A 15 15.58 -14.49 2.56
N THR A 16 14.31 -14.89 2.48
CA THR A 16 13.74 -16.01 3.22
C THR A 16 13.07 -17.00 2.27
N PRO A 17 13.02 -18.30 2.62
CA PRO A 17 12.01 -19.19 2.03
C PRO A 17 10.59 -18.73 2.39
N PRO A 18 9.54 -19.30 1.77
CA PRO A 18 8.17 -19.14 2.26
C PRO A 18 8.05 -19.61 3.72
N LEU A 19 7.89 -18.67 4.66
CA LEU A 19 7.75 -18.94 6.08
C LEU A 19 6.28 -19.17 6.43
N LEU A 20 6.00 -20.25 7.18
CA LEU A 20 4.67 -20.53 7.71
C LEU A 20 4.41 -19.73 9.00
N PRO A 21 3.16 -19.31 9.23
CA PRO A 21 2.80 -18.61 10.45
C PRO A 21 2.76 -19.56 11.66
N LEU A 22 3.10 -19.03 12.83
CA LEU A 22 2.90 -19.68 14.13
C LEU A 22 1.43 -19.72 14.53
N SER A 23 0.69 -18.65 14.21
CA SER A 23 -0.75 -18.54 14.43
C SER A 23 -1.31 -17.45 13.51
N PHE A 24 -2.56 -17.59 13.08
CA PHE A 24 -3.20 -16.64 12.16
C PHE A 24 -4.72 -16.74 12.24
N SER A 25 -5.42 -15.71 11.77
CA SER A 25 -6.89 -15.64 11.71
C SER A 25 -7.38 -14.67 10.63
N LEU A 26 -8.41 -15.03 9.86
CA LEU A 26 -9.13 -14.08 8.99
C LEU A 26 -9.78 -12.97 9.81
N HIS A 27 -9.97 -11.79 9.24
CA HIS A 27 -10.91 -10.80 9.77
C HIS A 27 -12.35 -11.28 9.65
N ASP A 28 -13.24 -10.78 10.51
CA ASP A 28 -14.63 -11.25 10.58
C ASP A 28 -15.39 -11.07 9.26
N SER A 29 -15.10 -10.00 8.52
CA SER A 29 -15.67 -9.69 7.20
C SER A 29 -15.38 -10.76 6.15
N PHE A 30 -14.33 -11.57 6.33
CA PHE A 30 -13.91 -12.58 5.37
C PHE A 30 -14.21 -14.02 5.80
N LEU A 31 -14.74 -14.24 7.01
CA LEU A 31 -15.05 -15.58 7.52
C LEU A 31 -16.06 -16.35 6.65
N SER A 32 -17.00 -15.66 6.01
CA SER A 32 -18.03 -16.26 5.15
C SER A 32 -17.60 -16.42 3.68
N SER A 33 -16.51 -15.78 3.26
CA SER A 33 -16.11 -15.69 1.86
C SER A 33 -14.75 -16.34 1.55
N HIS A 34 -13.92 -16.60 2.57
CA HIS A 34 -12.57 -17.14 2.40
C HIS A 34 -12.35 -18.40 3.24
N CYS A 35 -11.41 -19.24 2.78
CA CYS A 35 -10.97 -20.42 3.51
C CYS A 35 -10.25 -20.02 4.80
N SER A 36 -10.72 -20.49 5.95
CA SER A 36 -10.13 -20.20 7.27
C SER A 36 -8.71 -20.76 7.44
N SER A 37 -8.29 -21.71 6.59
CA SER A 37 -6.95 -22.32 6.63
C SER A 37 -5.97 -21.66 5.67
N CYS A 38 -6.31 -21.51 4.38
CA CYS A 38 -5.37 -21.04 3.37
C CYS A 38 -5.65 -19.61 2.87
N PHE A 39 -6.70 -18.96 3.39
CA PHE A 39 -7.16 -17.60 3.05
C PHE A 39 -7.59 -17.40 1.59
N SER A 40 -7.65 -18.46 0.78
CA SER A 40 -8.14 -18.37 -0.59
C SER A 40 -9.66 -18.13 -0.64
N PRO A 41 -10.17 -17.36 -1.61
CA PRO A 41 -11.59 -17.12 -1.77
C PRO A 41 -12.34 -18.43 -2.07
N LEU A 42 -13.58 -18.54 -1.57
CA LEU A 42 -14.44 -19.70 -1.77
C LEU A 42 -15.33 -19.50 -2.99
N SER A 43 -15.40 -20.51 -3.87
CA SER A 43 -16.21 -20.44 -5.10
C SER A 43 -17.72 -20.39 -4.84
N PHE A 44 -18.18 -20.95 -3.72
CA PHE A 44 -19.59 -20.98 -3.32
C PHE A 44 -19.70 -20.67 -1.81
N PRO A 45 -19.73 -19.38 -1.42
CA PRO A 45 -19.97 -19.03 -0.03
C PRO A 45 -21.39 -19.49 0.36
N PRO A 46 -21.56 -20.28 1.44
CA PRO A 46 -22.89 -20.64 1.92
C PRO A 46 -23.63 -19.40 2.45
N LEU A 47 -24.95 -19.49 2.68
CA LEU A 47 -25.76 -18.38 3.20
C LEU A 47 -25.11 -17.75 4.45
N PRO A 48 -25.25 -16.42 4.67
CA PRO A 48 -24.56 -15.63 5.70
C PRO A 48 -24.85 -16.02 7.17
N HIS A 49 -25.56 -17.12 7.41
CA HIS A 49 -25.94 -17.61 8.74
C HIS A 49 -25.11 -18.80 9.24
N HIS A 50 -24.08 -19.24 8.50
CA HIS A 50 -23.15 -20.26 8.97
C HIS A 50 -22.02 -19.64 9.80
N TYR A 51 -22.16 -19.69 11.13
CA TYR A 51 -21.17 -19.22 12.10
C TYR A 51 -20.08 -20.27 12.38
N GLY A 52 -19.39 -20.72 11.34
CA GLY A 52 -18.33 -21.73 11.44
C GLY A 52 -17.19 -21.48 10.47
N SER A 53 -16.00 -22.00 10.80
CA SER A 53 -14.84 -21.94 9.89
C SER A 53 -15.16 -22.66 8.57
N LEU A 54 -14.94 -21.97 7.45
CA LEU A 54 -15.14 -22.52 6.11
C LEU A 54 -13.82 -22.97 5.50
N TYR A 55 -13.85 -24.03 4.69
CA TYR A 55 -12.65 -24.62 4.10
C TYR A 55 -12.85 -24.89 2.61
N CYS A 56 -11.83 -24.58 1.80
CA CYS A 56 -11.86 -24.84 0.36
C CYS A 56 -11.69 -26.33 0.01
N SER A 57 -11.14 -27.14 0.92
CA SER A 57 -10.79 -28.53 0.66
C SER A 57 -10.66 -29.35 1.96
N ALA A 58 -10.73 -30.68 1.84
CA ALA A 58 -10.50 -31.59 2.97
C ALA A 58 -9.12 -31.41 3.63
N PRO A 59 -8.00 -31.26 2.89
CA PRO A 59 -6.69 -30.99 3.51
C PRO A 59 -6.67 -29.71 4.37
N CYS A 60 -7.31 -28.63 3.91
CA CYS A 60 -7.45 -27.39 4.69
C CYS A 60 -8.26 -27.62 5.97
N SER A 61 -9.40 -28.33 5.86
CA SER A 61 -10.24 -28.64 7.02
C SER A 61 -9.49 -29.51 8.04
N SER A 62 -8.87 -30.60 7.59
CA SER A 62 -8.11 -31.52 8.45
C SER A 62 -6.92 -30.87 9.14
N SER A 63 -6.26 -29.89 8.49
CA SER A 63 -5.11 -29.19 9.09
C SER A 63 -5.51 -28.14 10.12
N HIS A 64 -6.65 -27.45 9.96
CA HIS A 64 -6.98 -26.27 10.76
C HIS A 64 -8.14 -26.49 11.75
N SER A 65 -9.12 -27.32 11.40
CA SER A 65 -10.30 -27.59 12.25
C SER A 65 -9.95 -28.11 13.65
N PRO A 66 -8.97 -29.03 13.85
CA PRO A 66 -8.57 -29.47 15.20
C PRO A 66 -8.05 -28.33 16.08
N ILE A 67 -7.34 -27.37 15.48
CA ILE A 67 -6.77 -26.23 16.20
C ILE A 67 -7.88 -25.23 16.56
N SER A 68 -8.74 -24.89 15.59
CA SER A 68 -9.90 -24.01 15.78
C SER A 68 -10.86 -24.54 16.86
N SER A 69 -11.20 -25.83 16.84
CA SER A 69 -12.05 -26.45 17.86
C SER A 69 -11.39 -26.53 19.25
N SER A 70 -10.06 -26.65 19.28
CA SER A 70 -9.31 -26.70 20.53
C SER A 70 -9.01 -25.33 21.12
N SER A 71 -9.00 -24.25 20.34
CA SER A 71 -8.60 -22.92 20.82
C SER A 71 -9.62 -22.28 21.78
N ALA A 72 -10.84 -22.82 21.84
CA ALA A 72 -12.01 -22.21 22.49
C ALA A 72 -12.53 -20.94 21.80
N GLU A 73 -12.08 -20.64 20.58
CA GLU A 73 -12.51 -19.44 19.85
C GLU A 73 -14.01 -19.37 19.57
N SER A 74 -14.70 -20.51 19.47
CA SER A 74 -16.15 -20.58 19.29
C SER A 74 -16.94 -20.05 20.49
N PHE A 75 -16.28 -19.89 21.65
CA PHE A 75 -16.87 -19.33 22.87
C PHE A 75 -16.56 -17.83 23.05
N LEU A 76 -15.86 -17.20 22.11
CA LEU A 76 -15.66 -15.75 22.13
C LEU A 76 -16.98 -15.01 21.86
N PRO A 77 -17.23 -13.87 22.53
CA PRO A 77 -18.38 -13.02 22.22
C PRO A 77 -18.32 -12.51 20.78
N LEU A 78 -19.44 -12.58 20.06
CA LEU A 78 -19.58 -12.12 18.66
C LEU A 78 -19.30 -10.61 18.48
N THR A 79 -19.40 -9.82 19.55
CA THR A 79 -19.23 -8.36 19.54
C THR A 79 -17.88 -7.93 20.12
N CYS A 80 -16.93 -8.85 20.31
CA CYS A 80 -15.66 -8.50 20.92
C CYS A 80 -14.80 -7.67 19.94
N PRO A 81 -14.32 -6.47 20.33
CA PRO A 81 -13.33 -5.76 19.54
C PRO A 81 -12.06 -6.63 19.40
N ARG A 82 -11.34 -6.52 18.28
CA ARG A 82 -10.13 -7.32 18.00
C ARG A 82 -10.38 -8.83 17.99
N SER A 83 -11.52 -9.26 17.45
CA SER A 83 -11.88 -10.67 17.35
C SER A 83 -10.81 -11.52 16.65
N SER A 84 -10.15 -11.01 15.61
CA SER A 84 -9.06 -11.68 14.91
C SER A 84 -7.80 -11.83 15.78
N ASP A 85 -7.44 -10.82 16.58
CA ASP A 85 -6.36 -10.90 17.57
C ASP A 85 -6.64 -11.96 18.64
N LEU A 86 -7.85 -11.95 19.21
CA LEU A 86 -8.24 -12.89 20.25
C LEU A 86 -8.25 -14.34 19.73
N ARG A 87 -8.77 -14.57 18.51
CA ARG A 87 -8.72 -15.88 17.85
C ARG A 87 -7.28 -16.33 17.63
N THR A 88 -6.42 -15.45 17.15
CA THR A 88 -4.99 -15.72 16.92
C THR A 88 -4.26 -16.03 18.23
N ALA A 89 -4.54 -15.28 19.30
CA ALA A 89 -3.97 -15.47 20.63
C ALA A 89 -4.41 -16.79 21.27
N LEU A 90 -5.71 -17.13 21.19
CA LEU A 90 -6.24 -18.41 21.67
C LEU A 90 -5.64 -19.62 20.95
N ARG A 91 -5.43 -19.52 19.63
CA ARG A 91 -4.75 -20.56 18.85
C ARG A 91 -3.29 -20.70 19.26
N LEU A 92 -2.60 -19.57 19.47
CA LEU A 92 -1.20 -19.57 19.91
C LEU A 92 -1.02 -20.15 21.32
N LEU A 93 -2.00 -19.96 22.22
CA LEU A 93 -2.01 -20.58 23.55
C LEU A 93 -1.98 -22.11 23.52
N LEU A 94 -2.40 -22.75 22.42
CA LEU A 94 -2.35 -24.21 22.28
C LEU A 94 -0.93 -24.74 22.09
N SER A 95 -0.03 -23.94 21.53
CA SER A 95 1.36 -24.32 21.28
C SER A 95 2.31 -23.84 22.39
N LEU A 96 1.84 -23.02 23.33
CA LEU A 96 2.63 -22.51 24.44
C LEU A 96 2.57 -23.45 25.67
N PRO A 97 3.69 -23.62 26.40
CA PRO A 97 3.68 -24.38 27.65
C PRO A 97 2.75 -23.72 28.68
N SER A 98 2.14 -24.54 29.54
CA SER A 98 1.12 -24.11 30.52
C SER A 98 1.64 -23.19 31.63
N THR A 99 2.95 -22.91 31.66
CA THR A 99 3.59 -22.02 32.63
C THR A 99 4.50 -21.04 31.90
N CYS A 100 4.34 -19.75 32.19
CA CYS A 100 5.16 -18.69 31.61
C CYS A 100 6.06 -18.10 32.72
N PRO A 101 7.35 -18.44 32.77
CA PRO A 101 8.23 -17.90 33.80
C PRO A 101 8.58 -16.41 33.58
N HIS A 102 8.35 -15.85 32.39
CA HIS A 102 8.76 -14.50 32.03
C HIS A 102 7.71 -13.72 31.21
N LEU A 103 7.16 -12.65 31.79
CA LEU A 103 6.21 -11.73 31.14
C LEU A 103 6.78 -10.97 29.92
N HIS A 104 8.10 -10.91 29.79
CA HIS A 104 8.77 -10.10 28.75
C HIS A 104 8.93 -10.82 27.41
N ARG A 105 9.10 -12.15 27.42
CA ARG A 105 9.35 -12.97 26.22
C ARG A 105 8.77 -14.36 26.42
N PHE A 106 8.02 -14.84 25.42
CA PHE A 106 7.61 -16.24 25.36
C PHE A 106 8.76 -17.12 24.86
N THR A 107 8.62 -18.44 25.00
CA THR A 107 9.61 -19.47 24.65
C THR A 107 10.18 -19.36 23.23
N ASN A 108 9.49 -18.67 22.33
CA ASN A 108 9.89 -18.48 20.94
C ASN A 108 10.74 -17.21 20.72
N GLY A 109 11.08 -16.45 21.77
CA GLY A 109 11.88 -15.24 21.70
C GLY A 109 11.16 -14.00 21.15
N LEU A 110 9.85 -14.09 20.89
CA LEU A 110 9.01 -12.97 20.45
C LEU A 110 8.74 -11.99 21.60
N LEU A 111 8.69 -10.70 21.25
CA LEU A 111 8.44 -9.62 22.21
C LEU A 111 6.97 -9.54 22.57
N THR A 112 6.66 -9.43 23.85
CA THR A 112 5.27 -9.15 24.29
C THR A 112 4.97 -7.65 24.33
N ASN A 113 5.98 -6.81 24.58
CA ASN A 113 5.80 -5.42 24.98
C ASN A 113 4.79 -5.23 26.14
N TYR A 114 4.60 -6.26 26.99
CA TYR A 114 3.58 -6.28 28.04
C TYR A 114 3.57 -4.99 28.86
N LEU A 115 4.72 -4.61 29.46
CA LEU A 115 4.81 -3.39 30.29
C LEU A 115 4.46 -2.11 29.53
N LYS A 116 4.85 -1.99 28.24
CA LYS A 116 4.55 -0.79 27.45
C LYS A 116 3.06 -0.70 27.15
N LEU A 117 2.46 -1.82 26.74
CA LEU A 117 1.04 -1.89 26.40
C LEU A 117 0.14 -1.73 27.63
N THR A 118 0.52 -2.28 28.78
CA THR A 118 -0.25 -2.15 30.03
C THR A 118 -0.01 -0.84 30.77
N SER A 119 1.04 -0.09 30.45
CA SER A 119 1.25 1.27 30.98
C SER A 119 0.43 2.33 30.23
N SER A 120 -0.02 2.05 29.00
CA SER A 120 -0.89 2.97 28.25
C SER A 120 -2.35 2.76 28.63
N PRO A 121 -3.09 3.78 29.12
CA PRO A 121 -4.46 3.60 29.60
C PRO A 121 -5.43 3.00 28.57
N GLU A 122 -5.32 3.43 27.30
CA GLU A 122 -6.17 2.97 26.21
C GLU A 122 -5.92 1.49 25.89
N PHE A 123 -4.65 1.10 25.75
CA PHE A 123 -4.28 -0.28 25.46
C PHE A 123 -4.48 -1.19 26.65
N ALA A 124 -4.17 -0.75 27.88
CA ALA A 124 -4.33 -1.54 29.09
C ALA A 124 -5.77 -2.01 29.30
N ALA A 125 -6.75 -1.13 29.10
CA ALA A 125 -8.17 -1.48 29.20
C ALA A 125 -8.56 -2.53 28.13
N GLN A 126 -8.11 -2.34 26.89
CA GLN A 126 -8.42 -3.24 25.78
C GLN A 126 -7.75 -4.62 25.95
N ILE A 127 -6.48 -4.66 26.33
CA ILE A 127 -5.74 -5.90 26.60
C ILE A 127 -6.41 -6.67 27.74
N ARG A 128 -6.73 -6.00 28.85
CA ARG A 128 -7.37 -6.64 30.00
C ARG A 128 -8.74 -7.20 29.67
N GLN A 129 -9.56 -6.44 28.93
CA GLN A 129 -10.88 -6.90 28.50
C GLN A 129 -10.79 -8.11 27.54
N GLY A 130 -9.84 -8.08 26.61
CA GLY A 130 -9.55 -9.21 25.72
C GLY A 130 -9.08 -10.45 26.47
N ALA A 131 -8.18 -10.28 27.45
CA ALA A 131 -7.67 -11.34 28.28
C ALA A 131 -8.77 -12.01 29.13
N ILE A 132 -9.69 -11.23 29.70
CA ILE A 132 -10.87 -11.74 30.41
C ILE A 132 -11.75 -12.56 29.46
N ALA A 133 -11.98 -12.08 28.24
CA ALA A 133 -12.77 -12.81 27.24
C ALA A 133 -12.12 -14.14 26.84
N MET A 134 -10.80 -14.14 26.64
CA MET A 134 -10.02 -15.36 26.36
C MET A 134 -10.08 -16.36 27.52
N ALA A 135 -9.89 -15.91 28.76
CA ALA A 135 -9.97 -16.75 29.94
C ALA A 135 -11.37 -17.37 30.12
N ALA A 136 -12.42 -16.55 29.94
CA ALA A 136 -13.81 -17.01 29.98
C ALA A 136 -14.10 -18.07 28.90
N ALA A 137 -13.65 -17.84 27.66
CA ALA A 137 -13.80 -18.81 26.57
C ALA A 137 -13.13 -20.16 26.89
N ARG A 138 -11.90 -20.13 27.43
CA ARG A 138 -11.17 -21.33 27.86
C ARG A 138 -11.87 -22.09 29.00
N LYS A 139 -12.47 -21.37 29.96
CA LYS A 139 -13.26 -21.96 31.05
C LYS A 139 -14.53 -22.63 30.54
N LEU A 140 -15.28 -21.95 29.67
CA LEU A 140 -16.51 -22.47 29.06
C LEU A 140 -16.25 -23.75 28.27
N ARG A 141 -15.16 -23.81 27.49
CA ARG A 141 -14.74 -25.04 26.80
C ARG A 141 -14.50 -26.20 27.75
N LYS A 142 -13.98 -25.95 28.96
CA LYS A 142 -13.74 -26.96 30.01
C LYS A 142 -14.97 -27.27 30.87
N GLY A 143 -16.10 -26.57 30.66
CA GLY A 143 -17.30 -26.70 31.49
C GLY A 143 -17.16 -26.13 32.90
N LEU A 144 -16.24 -25.18 33.11
CA LEU A 144 -15.98 -24.56 34.43
C LEU A 144 -16.84 -23.30 34.66
N SER A 145 -17.14 -22.98 35.93
CA SER A 145 -17.87 -21.77 36.33
C SER A 145 -17.05 -20.49 36.09
N LEU A 146 -17.75 -19.39 35.80
CA LEU A 146 -17.16 -18.06 35.54
C LEU A 146 -16.89 -17.27 36.85
N ASP A 147 -16.43 -17.93 37.92
CA ASP A 147 -16.19 -17.24 39.19
C ASP A 147 -15.09 -16.15 39.07
N GLN A 148 -15.30 -15.04 39.78
CA GLN A 148 -14.54 -13.80 39.66
C GLN A 148 -13.28 -13.80 40.54
N SER A 149 -12.12 -14.08 39.93
CA SER A 149 -10.79 -13.54 40.25
C SER A 149 -9.73 -14.54 39.77
N ASP A 150 -9.61 -14.71 38.45
CA ASP A 150 -8.51 -15.45 37.88
C ASP A 150 -7.39 -14.51 37.48
N ASP A 151 -6.17 -14.95 37.73
CA ASP A 151 -4.98 -14.38 37.14
C ASP A 151 -5.02 -14.55 35.61
N VAL A 152 -5.27 -13.45 34.90
CA VAL A 152 -5.31 -13.39 33.42
C VAL A 152 -3.96 -13.01 32.82
N LEU A 153 -2.87 -13.01 33.59
CA LEU A 153 -1.54 -12.58 33.14
C LEU A 153 -1.06 -13.39 31.91
N LEU A 154 -1.40 -14.67 31.82
CA LEU A 154 -1.04 -15.48 30.66
C LEU A 154 -1.76 -15.00 29.39
N GLU A 155 -3.07 -14.80 29.47
CA GLU A 155 -3.89 -14.28 28.37
C GLU A 155 -3.46 -12.87 27.97
N GLU A 156 -3.20 -11.98 28.94
CA GLU A 156 -2.69 -10.64 28.66
C GLU A 156 -1.34 -10.70 27.94
N ALA A 157 -0.41 -11.54 28.43
CA ALA A 157 0.91 -11.66 27.82
C ALA A 157 0.82 -12.20 26.38
N VAL A 158 0.00 -13.22 26.11
CA VAL A 158 -0.16 -13.75 24.74
C VAL A 158 -0.86 -12.75 23.83
N LEU A 159 -1.88 -12.05 24.31
CA LEU A 159 -2.55 -11.02 23.51
C LEU A 159 -1.58 -9.87 23.19
N CYS A 160 -0.78 -9.44 24.15
CA CYS A 160 0.30 -8.47 23.95
C CYS A 160 1.34 -8.94 22.91
N LEU A 161 1.69 -10.24 22.90
CA LEU A 161 2.54 -10.82 21.85
C LEU A 161 1.88 -10.71 20.46
N VAL A 162 0.60 -11.07 20.33
CA VAL A 162 -0.11 -10.97 19.05
C VAL A 162 -0.15 -9.52 18.58
N VAL A 163 -0.59 -8.59 19.44
CA VAL A 163 -0.65 -7.16 19.12
C VAL A 163 0.72 -6.59 18.71
N THR A 164 1.81 -7.12 19.28
CA THR A 164 3.17 -6.65 18.99
C THR A 164 3.75 -7.20 17.68
N ASN A 165 3.46 -8.45 17.32
CA ASN A 165 4.18 -9.17 16.26
C ASN A 165 3.28 -9.58 15.08
N ALA A 166 1.96 -9.47 15.20
CA ALA A 166 1.08 -9.83 14.10
C ALA A 166 1.23 -8.83 12.94
N VAL A 167 1.19 -9.36 11.72
CA VAL A 167 1.13 -8.56 10.49
C VAL A 167 -0.20 -8.79 9.78
N GLU A 168 -0.70 -7.74 9.15
CA GLU A 168 -1.88 -7.77 8.29
C GLU A 168 -1.57 -8.57 7.01
N VAL A 169 -2.25 -9.70 6.84
CA VAL A 169 -2.18 -10.54 5.65
C VAL A 169 -3.03 -9.92 4.57
N GLN A 170 -2.39 -9.53 3.46
CA GLN A 170 -3.05 -8.88 2.34
C GLN A 170 -3.15 -9.82 1.13
N ASP A 171 -4.20 -9.63 0.33
CA ASP A 171 -4.28 -10.23 -1.01
C ASP A 171 -3.45 -9.46 -2.06
N GLU A 172 -3.46 -9.95 -3.30
CA GLU A 172 -2.73 -9.33 -4.42
C GLU A 172 -3.18 -7.91 -4.75
N SER A 173 -4.38 -7.51 -4.30
CA SER A 173 -4.92 -6.16 -4.46
C SER A 173 -4.64 -5.25 -3.25
N GLY A 174 -3.89 -5.74 -2.26
CA GLY A 174 -3.58 -5.01 -1.03
C GLY A 174 -4.71 -5.00 0.00
N ARG A 175 -5.79 -5.77 -0.20
CA ARG A 175 -6.90 -5.84 0.77
C ARG A 175 -6.46 -6.70 1.94
N SER A 176 -6.59 -6.17 3.15
CA SER A 176 -6.35 -6.94 4.38
C SER A 176 -7.41 -8.02 4.55
N LEU A 177 -6.98 -9.28 4.59
CA LEU A 177 -7.83 -10.47 4.76
C LEU A 177 -7.89 -10.93 6.23
N GLY A 178 -6.85 -10.65 7.01
CA GLY A 178 -6.68 -11.16 8.37
C GLY A 178 -5.29 -10.87 8.92
N ILE A 179 -4.93 -11.50 10.03
CA ILE A 179 -3.63 -11.32 10.69
C ILE A 179 -2.87 -12.63 10.83
N ALA A 180 -1.54 -12.54 10.91
CA ALA A 180 -0.67 -13.69 11.15
C ALA A 180 0.56 -13.31 12.00
N VAL A 181 0.96 -14.20 12.90
CA VAL A 181 2.19 -14.11 13.70
C VAL A 181 3.17 -15.14 13.16
N TYR A 182 4.40 -14.72 12.88
CA TYR A 182 5.48 -15.59 12.38
C TYR A 182 6.57 -15.78 13.43
N ASP A 183 7.44 -16.75 13.17
CA ASP A 183 8.59 -17.04 14.05
C ASP A 183 9.68 -15.94 13.94
N PRO A 184 10.74 -16.01 14.77
CA PRO A 184 11.84 -15.03 14.75
C PRO A 184 12.49 -14.78 13.38
N SER A 185 12.43 -15.73 12.46
CA SER A 185 12.96 -15.59 11.10
C SER A 185 12.32 -14.45 10.32
N PHE A 186 11.10 -14.04 10.70
CA PHE A 186 10.43 -12.84 10.17
C PHE A 186 10.22 -11.78 11.24
N SER A 187 9.70 -12.16 12.42
CA SER A 187 9.25 -11.21 13.44
C SER A 187 10.39 -10.41 14.12
N TRP A 188 11.66 -10.73 13.84
CA TRP A 188 12.82 -9.94 14.29
C TRP A 188 13.38 -9.00 13.22
N ILE A 189 12.79 -8.95 12.02
CA ILE A 189 13.15 -8.00 10.98
C ILE A 189 12.57 -6.64 11.36
N ASN A 190 13.44 -5.68 11.69
CA ASN A 190 13.03 -4.38 12.22
C ASN A 190 12.50 -3.43 11.15
N HIS A 191 11.93 -2.33 11.65
CA HIS A 191 11.46 -1.23 10.83
C HIS A 191 12.60 -0.29 10.40
N SER A 192 12.54 0.18 9.15
CA SER A 192 13.20 1.41 8.69
C SER A 192 12.23 2.20 7.81
N CYS A 193 12.33 3.54 7.82
CA CYS A 193 11.62 4.39 6.87
C CYS A 193 12.37 4.55 5.52
N SER A 194 13.55 3.94 5.42
CA SER A 194 14.30 3.70 4.19
C SER A 194 14.72 2.22 4.18
N PRO A 195 13.76 1.28 4.08
CA PRO A 195 14.06 -0.15 4.18
C PRO A 195 14.87 -0.65 2.98
N ASN A 196 15.56 -1.77 3.18
CA ASN A 196 16.31 -2.48 2.15
C ASN A 196 15.63 -3.79 1.72
N ALA A 197 14.54 -4.19 2.39
CA ALA A 197 13.71 -5.32 2.03
C ALA A 197 12.21 -4.99 2.07
N CYS A 198 11.43 -5.77 1.34
CA CYS A 198 9.97 -5.83 1.46
C CYS A 198 9.52 -7.29 1.60
N TYR A 199 8.23 -7.52 1.78
CA TYR A 199 7.68 -8.87 1.88
C TYR A 199 6.36 -8.99 1.12
N ARG A 200 5.98 -10.22 0.81
CA ARG A 200 4.69 -10.58 0.22
C ARG A 200 4.10 -11.79 0.91
N PHE A 201 2.78 -11.92 0.78
CA PHE A 201 2.07 -13.11 1.20
C PHE A 201 1.85 -14.08 0.04
N ILE A 202 1.88 -15.37 0.34
CA ILE A 202 1.51 -16.44 -0.57
C ILE A 202 0.28 -17.12 0.03
N VAL A 203 -0.87 -16.84 -0.57
CA VAL A 203 -2.20 -17.29 -0.16
C VAL A 203 -2.73 -18.21 -1.26
N SER A 204 -2.57 -19.53 -1.10
CA SER A 204 -2.95 -20.49 -2.15
C SER A 204 -3.49 -21.78 -1.55
N PRO A 205 -4.48 -22.43 -2.20
CA PRO A 205 -5.00 -23.70 -1.71
C PRO A 205 -3.99 -24.83 -1.97
N PRO A 206 -4.05 -25.93 -1.19
CA PRO A 206 -3.09 -27.03 -1.22
C PRO A 206 -2.83 -27.62 -2.60
N ASN A 207 -3.86 -27.66 -3.45
CA ASN A 207 -3.86 -28.30 -4.76
C ASN A 207 -3.76 -27.30 -5.92
N ALA A 208 -3.75 -25.99 -5.65
CA ALA A 208 -3.50 -25.01 -6.71
C ALA A 208 -2.08 -25.13 -7.24
N THR A 209 -1.27 -26.05 -6.67
CA THR A 209 0.00 -26.27 -7.32
C THR A 209 0.79 -27.54 -7.13
N SER A 210 1.31 -28.00 -8.26
CA SER A 210 2.69 -28.40 -8.47
C SER A 210 3.60 -27.16 -8.59
N PHE A 211 3.72 -26.32 -7.56
CA PHE A 211 4.76 -25.29 -7.48
C PHE A 211 5.99 -26.13 -7.17
N GLY A 212 7.00 -26.11 -8.05
CA GLY A 212 8.24 -26.85 -7.81
C GLY A 212 8.64 -26.67 -6.37
N GLU A 213 8.92 -27.76 -5.67
CA GLU A 213 9.34 -27.73 -4.28
C GLU A 213 10.32 -26.56 -4.10
N ASP A 214 9.90 -25.50 -3.38
CA ASP A 214 10.71 -24.34 -2.99
C ASP A 214 11.78 -24.77 -1.98
N SER A 215 12.51 -25.84 -2.30
CA SER A 215 13.64 -26.40 -1.55
C SER A 215 14.95 -25.65 -1.86
N GLY A 216 14.88 -24.48 -2.51
CA GLY A 216 16.05 -23.80 -3.06
C GLY A 216 16.46 -22.50 -2.35
N SER A 217 15.54 -21.73 -1.75
CA SER A 217 15.90 -20.45 -1.12
C SER A 217 16.34 -20.69 0.33
N ALA A 218 17.66 -20.62 0.54
CA ALA A 218 18.23 -20.65 1.88
C ALA A 218 17.77 -19.41 2.67
N LEU A 219 17.61 -19.55 3.98
CA LEU A 219 17.44 -18.40 4.87
C LEU A 219 18.74 -17.58 4.88
N LEU A 220 18.76 -16.40 4.25
CA LEU A 220 19.95 -15.57 4.05
C LEU A 220 20.22 -14.58 5.19
N ILE A 221 19.42 -14.64 6.26
CA ILE A 221 19.55 -13.79 7.45
C ILE A 221 19.84 -14.60 8.71
N VAL A 222 20.52 -13.98 9.65
CA VAL A 222 20.79 -14.50 11.00
C VAL A 222 20.34 -13.52 12.07
N PRO A 223 19.92 -14.04 13.24
CA PRO A 223 19.74 -13.19 14.40
C PRO A 223 21.07 -12.60 14.87
N SER A 224 21.04 -11.32 15.23
CA SER A 224 22.08 -10.61 15.93
C SER A 224 21.51 -10.05 17.23
N VAL A 225 22.12 -10.42 18.35
CA VAL A 225 21.68 -10.04 19.70
C VAL A 225 22.82 -9.28 20.37
N SER A 226 22.56 -8.07 20.86
CA SER A 226 23.49 -7.34 21.71
C SER A 226 23.64 -8.05 23.07
N GLU A 227 24.87 -8.12 23.58
CA GLU A 227 25.25 -8.86 24.81
C GLU A 227 24.48 -8.46 26.08
N GLU A 228 23.78 -7.32 26.07
CA GLU A 228 23.02 -6.80 27.21
C GLU A 228 21.64 -7.48 27.44
N ASN A 229 21.19 -8.36 26.54
CA ASN A 229 19.90 -9.05 26.65
C ASN A 229 20.06 -10.53 27.06
N PHE A 230 20.46 -10.79 28.31
CA PHE A 230 20.42 -12.12 28.92
C PHE A 230 18.98 -12.67 28.92
N GLY A 231 18.74 -13.74 28.18
CA GLY A 231 17.43 -14.41 28.11
C GLY A 231 17.12 -15.08 26.77
N VAL A 232 18.03 -15.02 25.79
CA VAL A 232 17.88 -15.76 24.53
C VAL A 232 18.25 -17.22 24.77
N CYS A 233 17.23 -18.06 24.98
CA CYS A 233 17.40 -19.50 24.77
C CYS A 233 17.89 -19.70 23.35
N SER A 234 18.96 -20.48 23.15
CA SER A 234 19.55 -20.72 21.83
C SER A 234 18.46 -21.16 20.85
N CYS A 235 18.14 -20.31 19.87
CA CYS A 235 17.10 -20.57 18.87
C CYS A 235 17.40 -21.81 18.01
N SER A 236 18.53 -22.49 18.22
CA SER A 236 18.91 -23.73 17.55
C SER A 236 18.12 -24.97 18.01
N GLU A 237 17.47 -24.95 19.17
CA GLU A 237 16.89 -26.19 19.75
C GLU A 237 15.39 -26.40 19.49
N TYR A 238 14.67 -25.46 18.88
CA TYR A 238 13.21 -25.58 18.71
C TYR A 238 12.72 -26.05 17.32
N ASN A 239 13.60 -26.64 16.51
CA ASN A 239 13.19 -27.33 15.27
C ASN A 239 12.62 -28.75 15.48
N LYS A 240 12.42 -29.19 16.74
CA LYS A 240 11.80 -30.49 17.03
C LYS A 240 10.74 -30.35 18.12
N GLY A 241 9.47 -30.28 17.70
CA GLY A 241 8.35 -30.62 18.57
C GLY A 241 7.20 -29.62 18.59
N THR A 242 6.48 -29.50 17.48
CA THR A 242 5.02 -29.34 17.44
C THR A 242 4.61 -29.53 15.98
N GLU A 243 3.60 -30.36 15.69
CA GLU A 243 3.03 -30.42 14.35
C GLU A 243 2.38 -29.06 14.05
N GLY A 244 3.15 -28.12 13.50
CA GLY A 244 2.68 -26.81 13.11
C GLY A 244 1.64 -26.87 11.99
N TYR A 245 1.04 -25.72 11.67
CA TYR A 245 0.14 -25.59 10.54
C TYR A 245 0.80 -26.10 9.25
N LYS A 246 0.14 -27.02 8.52
CA LYS A 246 0.61 -27.48 7.20
C LYS A 246 0.30 -26.47 6.09
N TYR A 247 -0.70 -25.62 6.32
CA TYR A 247 -1.18 -24.59 5.41
C TYR A 247 -1.46 -23.30 6.19
N GLY A 248 -1.32 -22.17 5.50
CA GLY A 248 -1.53 -20.85 6.06
C GLY A 248 -1.06 -19.79 5.07
N PRO A 249 -1.35 -18.51 5.33
CA PRO A 249 -0.73 -17.43 4.58
C PRO A 249 0.77 -17.48 4.84
N LYS A 250 1.57 -17.86 3.83
CA LYS A 250 3.03 -17.87 3.96
C LYS A 250 3.56 -16.47 3.70
N ILE A 251 4.68 -16.11 4.33
CA ILE A 251 5.37 -14.84 4.08
C ILE A 251 6.74 -15.08 3.47
N MET A 252 7.13 -14.24 2.52
CA MET A 252 8.45 -14.28 1.89
C MET A 252 9.02 -12.87 1.86
N VAL A 253 10.28 -12.72 2.28
CA VAL A 253 11.00 -11.46 2.31
C VAL A 253 11.97 -11.40 1.13
N ARG A 254 12.01 -10.24 0.46
CA ARG A 254 12.83 -10.01 -0.73
C ARG A 254 13.56 -8.67 -0.62
N SER A 255 14.79 -8.62 -1.11
CA SER A 255 15.59 -7.38 -1.09
C SER A 255 15.10 -6.40 -2.16
N ILE A 256 14.97 -5.13 -1.81
CA ILE A 256 14.67 -4.01 -2.74
C ILE A 256 15.86 -3.08 -2.95
N LYS A 257 16.93 -3.28 -2.17
CA LYS A 257 18.24 -2.63 -2.31
C LYS A 257 19.31 -3.71 -2.21
N ARG A 258 20.53 -3.42 -2.65
CA ARG A 258 21.68 -4.29 -2.37
C ARG A 258 21.98 -4.25 -0.87
N ILE A 259 22.19 -5.42 -0.25
CA ILE A 259 22.45 -5.56 1.18
C ILE A 259 23.80 -6.21 1.37
N LYS A 260 24.70 -5.58 2.13
CA LYS A 260 26.03 -6.14 2.41
C LYS A 260 25.97 -7.20 3.50
N LYS A 261 26.90 -8.16 3.47
CA LYS A 261 27.09 -9.10 4.58
C LYS A 261 27.22 -8.36 5.92
N GLY A 262 26.42 -8.78 6.90
CA GLY A 262 26.38 -8.18 8.24
C GLY A 262 25.54 -6.91 8.37
N GLU A 263 25.02 -6.35 7.27
CA GLU A 263 24.06 -5.25 7.29
C GLU A 263 22.72 -5.74 7.86
N GLU A 264 22.04 -4.87 8.60
CA GLU A 264 20.70 -5.14 9.11
C GLU A 264 19.69 -5.17 7.96
N VAL A 265 18.81 -6.17 7.97
CA VAL A 265 17.68 -6.26 7.06
C VAL A 265 16.48 -5.59 7.73
N CYS A 266 15.92 -4.58 7.07
CA CYS A 266 14.77 -3.83 7.56
C CYS A 266 13.66 -3.80 6.52
N VAL A 267 12.42 -3.84 7.00
CA VAL A 267 11.19 -3.64 6.21
C VAL A 267 10.46 -2.38 6.66
N SER A 268 9.44 -1.93 5.92
CA SER A 268 8.54 -0.88 6.44
C SER A 268 7.36 -1.49 7.19
N TYR A 269 6.97 -0.87 8.31
CA TYR A 269 5.75 -1.21 9.06
C TYR A 269 4.63 -0.20 8.79
N THR A 270 4.93 0.87 8.06
CA THR A 270 4.04 2.00 7.82
C THR A 270 4.14 2.45 6.36
N ASP A 271 3.24 3.33 5.94
CA ASP A 271 3.29 3.92 4.60
C ASP A 271 4.44 4.93 4.50
N LEU A 272 5.32 4.72 3.51
CA LEU A 272 6.50 5.55 3.29
C LEU A 272 6.20 6.87 2.58
N LEU A 273 5.00 7.02 1.99
CA LEU A 273 4.50 8.26 1.40
C LEU A 273 3.87 9.19 2.46
N GLN A 274 3.95 8.83 3.74
CA GLN A 274 3.55 9.72 4.82
C GLN A 274 4.71 10.62 5.32
N PRO A 275 4.40 11.86 5.75
CA PRO A 275 5.23 12.74 6.55
C PRO A 275 5.95 12.04 7.71
N LYS A 276 7.11 12.58 8.09
CA LYS A 276 7.91 12.03 9.20
C LYS A 276 7.09 11.99 10.49
N ALA A 277 6.35 13.06 10.79
CA ALA A 277 5.55 13.14 12.00
C ALA A 277 4.47 12.05 12.06
N MET A 278 3.79 11.78 10.94
CA MET A 278 2.75 10.74 10.87
C MET A 278 3.33 9.34 10.97
N ARG A 279 4.44 9.06 10.27
CA ARG A 279 5.15 7.78 10.43
C ARG A 279 5.56 7.54 11.88
N GLN A 280 6.12 8.54 12.56
CA GLN A 280 6.50 8.42 13.97
C GLN A 280 5.29 8.21 14.88
N SER A 281 4.19 8.93 14.64
CA SER A 281 2.94 8.76 15.39
C SER A 281 2.36 7.34 15.22
N TYR A 282 2.32 6.83 13.98
CA TYR A 282 1.85 5.48 13.66
C TYR A 282 2.71 4.41 14.36
N LEU A 283 4.03 4.53 14.28
CA LEU A 283 4.95 3.58 14.91
C LEU A 283 4.88 3.62 16.43
N TRP A 284 4.71 4.82 17.02
CA TRP A 284 4.50 4.96 18.44
C TRP A 284 3.20 4.28 18.88
N PHE A 285 2.10 4.57 18.19
CA PHE A 285 0.78 4.04 18.53
C PHE A 285 0.72 2.51 18.38
N ASN A 286 1.14 1.98 17.23
CA ASN A 286 0.97 0.56 16.90
C ASN A 286 2.13 -0.33 17.38
N HIS A 287 3.34 0.22 17.52
CA HIS A 287 4.54 -0.58 17.82
C HIS A 287 5.34 -0.08 19.04
N GLN A 288 4.93 1.02 19.68
CA GLN A 288 5.48 1.51 20.95
C GLN A 288 6.99 1.82 20.89
N PHE A 289 7.44 2.39 19.77
CA PHE A 289 8.81 2.91 19.59
C PHE A 289 8.84 4.14 18.69
N THR A 290 9.94 4.91 18.78
CA THR A 290 10.25 6.04 17.89
C THR A 290 11.36 5.62 16.95
N CYS A 291 11.18 5.79 15.64
CA CYS A 291 12.15 5.38 14.64
C CYS A 291 13.35 6.33 14.60
N SER A 292 14.56 5.77 14.61
CA SER A 292 15.84 6.50 14.50
C SER A 292 16.63 6.11 13.25
N CYS A 293 15.96 5.65 12.18
CA CYS A 293 16.63 5.34 10.91
C CYS A 293 17.19 6.59 10.23
N SER A 294 18.08 6.40 9.25
CA SER A 294 18.74 7.48 8.50
C SER A 294 17.76 8.53 7.97
N ARG A 295 16.64 8.12 7.36
CA ARG A 295 15.61 9.04 6.87
C ARG A 295 14.97 9.88 7.99
N CYS A 296 14.81 9.32 9.18
CA CYS A 296 14.24 10.04 10.33
C CYS A 296 15.24 10.93 11.06
N THR A 297 16.54 10.62 11.02
CA THR A 297 17.57 11.37 11.77
C THR A 297 18.26 12.46 10.94
N VAL A 298 18.15 12.42 9.62
CA VAL A 298 18.79 13.40 8.71
C VAL A 298 18.21 14.81 8.92
N PHE A 299 19.10 15.80 8.96
CA PHE A 299 18.78 17.23 9.02
C PHE A 299 19.75 18.02 8.11
N PRO A 300 19.26 18.93 7.23
CA PRO A 300 17.85 19.21 6.94
C PRO A 300 17.14 17.97 6.36
N SER A 301 15.80 17.98 6.34
CA SER A 301 15.01 16.86 5.81
C SER A 301 15.40 16.54 4.36
N THR A 302 15.27 15.26 3.98
CA THR A 302 15.49 14.84 2.61
C THR A 302 14.49 15.50 1.66
N PHE A 303 14.81 15.58 0.36
CA PHE A 303 13.89 16.09 -0.65
C PHE A 303 12.50 15.44 -0.55
N VAL A 304 12.44 14.12 -0.38
CA VAL A 304 11.18 13.38 -0.27
C VAL A 304 10.37 13.84 0.93
N ASP A 305 10.97 13.88 2.13
CA ASP A 305 10.24 14.27 3.33
C ASP A 305 9.80 15.74 3.30
N HIS A 306 10.62 16.63 2.72
CA HIS A 306 10.21 18.00 2.47
C HIS A 306 9.03 18.08 1.48
N ALA A 307 9.10 17.35 0.37
CA ALA A 307 8.09 17.36 -0.67
C ALA A 307 6.72 16.82 -0.21
N LEU A 308 6.73 15.80 0.67
CA LEU A 308 5.51 15.19 1.23
C LEU A 308 4.75 16.12 2.20
N GLU A 309 5.44 17.12 2.78
CA GLU A 309 4.89 18.06 3.76
C GLU A 309 4.68 19.48 3.16
N GLU A 310 5.19 19.75 1.96
CA GLU A 310 5.23 21.10 1.40
C GLU A 310 3.84 21.63 1.03
N ILE A 311 3.58 22.88 1.42
CA ILE A 311 2.46 23.71 0.98
C ILE A 311 3.02 24.96 0.32
N LEU A 312 2.51 25.25 -0.88
CA LEU A 312 2.77 26.47 -1.62
C LEU A 312 1.88 27.59 -1.08
N ALA A 313 2.51 28.69 -0.65
CA ALA A 313 1.80 29.88 -0.23
C ALA A 313 1.98 30.99 -1.28
N SER A 314 0.87 31.52 -1.79
CA SER A 314 0.89 32.63 -2.76
C SER A 314 0.21 33.85 -2.16
N ASN A 315 0.92 34.99 -2.12
CA ASN A 315 0.32 36.27 -1.73
C ASN A 315 1.12 37.48 -2.30
N PRO A 316 0.52 38.37 -3.12
CA PRO A 316 1.21 39.50 -3.74
C PRO A 316 1.67 40.63 -2.78
N SER A 317 1.14 40.68 -1.55
CA SER A 317 1.34 41.80 -0.61
C SER A 317 1.81 41.37 0.78
N PHE A 318 2.30 40.14 0.92
CA PHE A 318 2.67 39.57 2.21
C PHE A 318 4.08 39.99 2.64
N SER A 319 4.18 40.67 3.78
CA SER A 319 5.44 41.08 4.40
C SER A 319 5.46 40.67 5.87
N SER A 320 5.49 39.36 6.14
CA SER A 320 5.75 38.86 7.50
C SER A 320 7.10 38.16 7.62
N ALA A 321 7.77 38.38 8.75
CA ALA A 321 8.96 37.63 9.14
C ALA A 321 8.59 36.14 9.30
N GLY A 322 9.46 35.24 8.84
CA GLY A 322 9.13 33.83 8.56
C GLY A 322 8.56 32.95 9.68
N LEU A 323 8.48 33.42 10.93
CA LEU A 323 7.89 32.66 12.04
C LEU A 323 6.35 32.65 12.00
N ASP A 324 5.70 33.77 11.65
CA ASP A 324 4.23 33.84 11.57
C ASP A 324 3.69 33.05 10.37
N LEU A 325 4.44 33.04 9.26
CA LEU A 325 4.06 32.30 8.05
C LEU A 325 4.01 30.78 8.27
N ASN A 326 4.94 30.23 9.07
CA ASN A 326 4.96 28.80 9.38
C ASN A 326 3.75 28.39 10.23
N LEU A 327 3.36 29.20 11.22
CA LEU A 327 2.16 28.93 12.04
C LEU A 327 0.88 28.91 11.19
N TYR A 328 0.74 29.84 10.26
CA TYR A 328 -0.40 29.84 9.34
C TYR A 328 -0.37 28.67 8.34
N ARG A 329 0.82 28.26 7.90
CA ARG A 329 0.99 27.07 7.04
C ARG A 329 0.59 25.80 7.80
N ASP A 330 0.99 25.66 9.06
CA ASP A 330 0.66 24.50 9.90
C ASP A 330 -0.85 24.39 10.17
N GLU A 331 -1.50 25.51 10.47
CA GLU A 331 -2.95 25.56 10.67
C GLU A 331 -3.71 25.25 9.37
N ALA A 332 -3.25 25.78 8.23
CA ALA A 332 -3.82 25.46 6.92
C ALA A 332 -3.64 23.96 6.59
N ASN A 333 -2.45 23.41 6.80
CA ASN A 333 -2.13 21.98 6.65
C ASN A 333 -3.10 21.12 7.45
N LYS A 334 -3.29 21.43 8.73
CA LYS A 334 -4.15 20.65 9.63
C LYS A 334 -5.62 20.66 9.18
N LYS A 335 -6.14 21.84 8.82
CA LYS A 335 -7.53 21.97 8.35
C LYS A 335 -7.76 21.29 7.01
N LEU A 336 -6.83 21.47 6.07
CA LEU A 336 -6.91 20.83 4.77
C LEU A 336 -6.82 19.30 4.88
N SER A 337 -5.88 18.78 5.68
CA SER A 337 -5.77 17.34 5.94
C SER A 337 -7.08 16.78 6.47
N HIS A 338 -7.64 17.40 7.52
CA HIS A 338 -8.90 16.96 8.12
C HIS A 338 -10.04 16.93 7.10
N TYR A 339 -10.17 17.97 6.27
CA TYR A 339 -11.21 18.03 5.25
C TYR A 339 -11.08 16.93 4.20
N VAL A 340 -9.85 16.68 3.72
CA VAL A 340 -9.59 15.61 2.75
C VAL A 340 -9.85 14.24 3.36
N ASP A 341 -9.38 13.99 4.58
CA ASP A 341 -9.56 12.72 5.29
C ASP A 341 -11.06 12.44 5.55
N GLU A 342 -11.83 13.45 5.95
CA GLU A 342 -13.28 13.36 6.13
C GLU A 342 -13.99 13.03 4.81
N THR A 343 -13.59 13.70 3.73
CA THR A 343 -14.16 13.46 2.38
C THR A 343 -13.87 12.05 1.88
N ILE A 344 -12.64 11.55 2.07
CA ILE A 344 -12.27 10.18 1.70
C ILE A 344 -13.05 9.17 2.55
N THR A 345 -13.17 9.43 3.86
CA THR A 345 -13.92 8.56 4.78
C THR A 345 -15.41 8.48 4.39
N GLU A 346 -16.02 9.62 4.09
CA GLU A 346 -17.42 9.68 3.61
C GLU A 346 -17.59 8.89 2.31
N PHE A 347 -16.66 9.03 1.35
CA PHE A 347 -16.68 8.27 0.10
C PHE A 347 -16.61 6.76 0.33
N LEU A 348 -15.74 6.30 1.23
CA LEU A 348 -15.60 4.87 1.55
C LEU A 348 -16.84 4.30 2.28
N LEU A 349 -17.59 5.13 3.00
CA LEU A 349 -18.79 4.70 3.75
C LEU A 349 -20.08 4.80 2.95
N VAL A 350 -20.30 5.93 2.28
CA VAL A 350 -21.56 6.28 1.58
C VAL A 350 -21.51 5.84 0.12
N GLY A 351 -20.33 5.85 -0.49
CA GLY A 351 -20.14 5.48 -1.89
C GLY A 351 -20.66 6.51 -2.89
N ASP A 352 -20.61 7.82 -2.58
CA ASP A 352 -20.92 8.90 -3.53
C ASP A 352 -19.64 9.41 -4.22
N PRO A 353 -19.28 8.88 -5.40
CA PRO A 353 -18.08 9.28 -6.09
C PRO A 353 -18.18 10.69 -6.71
N GLU A 354 -19.37 11.20 -7.02
CA GLU A 354 -19.53 12.52 -7.64
C GLU A 354 -19.26 13.63 -6.62
N SER A 355 -19.85 13.52 -5.43
CA SER A 355 -19.57 14.43 -4.31
C SER A 355 -18.10 14.40 -3.94
N CYS A 356 -17.49 13.21 -3.87
CA CYS A 356 -16.07 13.03 -3.62
C CYS A 356 -15.20 13.79 -4.64
N CYS A 357 -15.45 13.62 -5.94
CA CYS A 357 -14.69 14.31 -6.99
C CYS A 357 -14.76 15.83 -6.82
N LYS A 358 -15.98 16.39 -6.66
CA LYS A 358 -16.18 17.83 -6.52
C LYS A 358 -15.46 18.42 -5.30
N LYS A 359 -15.56 17.76 -4.14
CA LYS A 359 -14.94 18.22 -2.89
C LYS A 359 -13.42 18.22 -2.98
N LEU A 360 -12.83 17.12 -3.48
CA LEU A 360 -11.37 17.00 -3.59
C LEU A 360 -10.79 17.95 -4.65
N GLU A 361 -11.38 18.03 -5.83
CA GLU A 361 -10.92 18.95 -6.89
C GLU A 361 -11.03 20.41 -6.46
N SER A 362 -12.12 20.78 -5.77
CA SER A 362 -12.29 22.14 -5.24
C SER A 362 -11.18 22.53 -4.26
N VAL A 363 -10.72 21.60 -3.43
CA VAL A 363 -9.63 21.86 -2.47
C VAL A 363 -8.27 21.91 -3.16
N LEU A 364 -8.03 21.00 -4.10
CA LEU A 364 -6.80 20.96 -4.88
C LEU A 364 -6.62 22.23 -5.75
N GLU A 365 -7.71 22.72 -6.35
CA GLU A 365 -7.71 23.92 -7.18
C GLU A 365 -7.73 25.21 -6.35
N GLY A 366 -8.66 25.32 -5.40
CA GLY A 366 -8.90 26.53 -4.64
C GLY A 366 -7.83 26.81 -3.57
N GLY A 367 -7.30 25.76 -2.95
CA GLY A 367 -6.46 25.87 -1.75
C GLY A 367 -7.26 26.23 -0.50
N PHE A 368 -6.55 26.65 0.55
CA PHE A 368 -7.13 27.14 1.79
C PHE A 368 -6.77 28.61 2.01
N HIS A 369 -7.79 29.41 2.30
CA HIS A 369 -7.62 30.82 2.63
C HIS A 369 -7.47 31.01 4.14
N VAL A 370 -6.33 31.56 4.54
CA VAL A 370 -6.09 31.96 5.92
C VAL A 370 -6.31 33.47 6.04
N GLU A 371 -7.27 33.88 6.85
CA GLU A 371 -7.53 35.30 7.17
C GLU A 371 -6.69 35.73 8.38
N GLN A 372 -5.96 36.85 8.26
CA GLN A 372 -5.20 37.43 9.38
C GLN A 372 -6.12 38.22 10.33
N LEU A 373 -5.75 38.30 11.62
CA LEU A 373 -6.29 39.31 12.54
C LEU A 373 -5.91 40.72 12.05
N GLU A 374 -6.82 41.67 12.20
CA GLU A 374 -6.73 43.04 11.66
C GLU A 374 -5.36 43.70 11.87
N SER A 375 -4.67 44.03 10.78
CA SER A 375 -3.60 45.03 10.75
C SER A 375 -4.12 46.34 10.13
N GLU A 376 -3.49 47.47 10.47
CA GLU A 376 -3.91 48.83 10.08
C GLU A 376 -4.06 49.04 8.55
N ASP A 377 -3.54 48.14 7.71
CA ASP A 377 -3.57 48.20 6.23
C ASP A 377 -4.62 47.29 5.56
N GLY A 378 -5.58 46.74 6.32
CA GLY A 378 -6.68 45.91 5.80
C GLY A 378 -6.41 44.39 5.85
N LYS A 379 -7.43 43.59 5.49
CA LYS A 379 -7.39 42.12 5.57
C LYS A 379 -6.48 41.54 4.48
N SER A 380 -5.28 41.08 4.85
CA SER A 380 -4.45 40.26 3.97
C SER A 380 -4.96 38.80 3.97
N ARG A 381 -5.00 38.15 2.80
CA ARG A 381 -5.43 36.76 2.64
C ARG A 381 -4.29 35.92 2.08
N LEU A 382 -3.83 34.93 2.84
CA LEU A 382 -2.85 33.96 2.37
C LEU A 382 -3.60 32.81 1.69
N ASN A 383 -3.27 32.48 0.44
CA ASN A 383 -3.77 31.26 -0.20
C ASN A 383 -2.71 30.16 -0.12
N CYS A 384 -3.05 29.06 0.53
CA CYS A 384 -2.20 27.89 0.71
C CYS A 384 -2.69 26.75 -0.19
N LYS A 385 -1.85 26.25 -1.08
CA LYS A 385 -2.12 25.09 -1.95
C LYS A 385 -1.15 23.96 -1.67
N PHE A 386 -1.59 22.73 -1.86
CA PHE A 386 -0.69 21.59 -1.74
C PHE A 386 0.37 21.61 -2.84
N HIS A 387 1.61 21.31 -2.46
CA HIS A 387 2.58 20.87 -3.45
C HIS A 387 2.08 19.56 -4.09
N PRO A 388 2.28 19.30 -5.39
CA PRO A 388 1.79 18.07 -6.03
C PRO A 388 2.36 16.76 -5.46
N PHE A 389 3.50 16.85 -4.78
CA PHE A 389 4.09 15.71 -4.04
C PHE A 389 3.63 15.61 -2.59
N ASN A 390 2.83 16.55 -2.10
CA ASN A 390 2.31 16.52 -0.75
C ASN A 390 1.47 15.25 -0.56
N HIS A 391 1.64 14.55 0.56
CA HIS A 391 0.95 13.29 0.82
C HIS A 391 -0.58 13.38 0.73
N ILE A 392 -1.17 14.52 1.09
CA ILE A 392 -2.63 14.75 0.99
C ILE A 392 -3.04 14.87 -0.47
N ALA A 393 -2.22 15.53 -1.29
CA ALA A 393 -2.44 15.62 -2.73
C ALA A 393 -2.33 14.23 -3.39
N LEU A 394 -1.31 13.44 -3.04
CA LEU A 394 -1.15 12.06 -3.53
C LEU A 394 -2.36 11.17 -3.16
N ASN A 395 -2.83 11.25 -1.91
CA ASN A 395 -4.04 10.55 -1.46
C ASN A 395 -5.30 11.02 -2.21
N SER A 396 -5.39 12.31 -2.50
CA SER A 396 -6.48 12.89 -3.29
C SER A 396 -6.44 12.36 -4.73
N TYR A 397 -5.27 12.32 -5.38
CA TYR A 397 -5.14 11.79 -6.74
C TYR A 397 -5.53 10.32 -6.83
N MET A 398 -5.09 9.51 -5.86
CA MET A 398 -5.45 8.11 -5.76
C MET A 398 -6.96 7.92 -5.59
N THR A 399 -7.59 8.73 -4.72
CA THR A 399 -9.03 8.68 -4.49
C THR A 399 -9.80 9.14 -5.73
N LEU A 400 -9.39 10.24 -6.36
CA LEU A 400 -10.00 10.77 -7.59
C LEU A 400 -9.91 9.76 -8.74
N ALA A 401 -8.75 9.14 -8.96
CA ALA A 401 -8.59 8.09 -9.95
C ALA A 401 -9.62 6.96 -9.73
N SER A 402 -9.82 6.52 -8.47
CA SER A 402 -10.81 5.50 -8.13
C SER A 402 -12.25 5.97 -8.30
N ALA A 403 -12.59 7.17 -7.79
CA ALA A 403 -13.93 7.73 -7.85
C ALA A 403 -14.40 7.93 -9.31
N TYR A 404 -13.56 8.50 -10.17
CA TYR A 404 -13.87 8.62 -11.60
C TYR A 404 -14.04 7.26 -12.30
N ARG A 405 -13.26 6.24 -11.91
CA ARG A 405 -13.43 4.87 -12.43
C ARG A 405 -14.76 4.25 -12.00
N ILE A 406 -15.20 4.48 -10.77
CA ILE A 406 -16.53 4.06 -10.28
C ILE A 406 -17.62 4.78 -11.08
N ARG A 407 -17.54 6.11 -11.24
CA ARG A 407 -18.51 6.89 -12.04
C ARG A 407 -18.62 6.37 -13.47
N SER A 408 -17.48 6.06 -14.10
CA SER A 408 -17.47 5.43 -15.42
C SER A 408 -18.24 4.12 -15.44
N SER A 409 -18.11 3.30 -14.40
CA SER A 409 -18.78 2.02 -14.29
C SER A 409 -20.29 2.19 -14.05
N ASP A 410 -20.69 3.17 -13.23
CA ASP A 410 -22.09 3.50 -12.95
C ASP A 410 -22.83 3.97 -14.20
N PHE A 411 -22.20 4.82 -15.03
CA PHE A 411 -22.77 5.24 -16.32
C PHE A 411 -23.02 4.06 -17.26
N LEU A 412 -22.16 3.03 -17.22
CA LEU A 412 -22.32 1.81 -18.03
C LEU A 412 -23.37 0.83 -17.46
N ALA A 413 -23.62 0.86 -16.15
CA ALA A 413 -24.51 -0.07 -15.46
C ALA A 413 -25.96 0.41 -15.39
N PHE A 414 -26.21 1.70 -15.11
CA PHE A 414 -27.54 2.20 -14.73
C PHE A 414 -28.33 2.88 -15.86
N GLN A 415 -27.66 3.36 -16.91
CA GLN A 415 -28.32 4.03 -18.03
C GLN A 415 -28.43 3.05 -19.20
N SER A 416 -29.58 2.98 -19.87
CA SER A 416 -29.70 2.24 -21.15
C SER A 416 -28.50 2.62 -22.03
N LYS A 417 -27.92 1.65 -22.76
CA LYS A 417 -26.70 1.83 -23.58
C LYS A 417 -26.92 2.84 -24.74
N THR A 418 -27.20 4.09 -24.43
CA THR A 418 -27.24 5.20 -25.34
C THR A 418 -25.81 5.60 -25.66
N ASP A 419 -25.59 6.18 -26.83
CA ASP A 419 -24.27 6.69 -27.20
C ASP A 419 -23.81 7.80 -26.22
N GLU A 420 -24.76 8.54 -25.64
CA GLU A 420 -24.49 9.58 -24.63
C GLU A 420 -23.93 9.01 -23.32
N SER A 421 -24.50 7.92 -22.79
CA SER A 421 -23.99 7.29 -21.56
C SER A 421 -22.61 6.67 -21.76
N GLN A 422 -22.34 6.12 -22.95
CA GLN A 422 -21.02 5.61 -23.31
C GLN A 422 -19.97 6.73 -23.43
N LEU A 423 -20.34 7.88 -24.00
CA LEU A 423 -19.45 9.05 -24.09
C LEU A 423 -19.12 9.62 -22.71
N LYS A 424 -20.13 9.75 -21.82
CA LYS A 424 -19.92 10.18 -20.42
C LYS A 424 -19.04 9.21 -19.64
N ALA A 425 -19.28 7.90 -19.75
CA ALA A 425 -18.42 6.88 -19.14
C ALA A 425 -16.96 7.00 -19.64
N PHE A 426 -16.77 7.20 -20.94
CA PHE A 426 -15.45 7.37 -21.54
C PHE A 426 -14.74 8.64 -21.05
N GLU A 427 -15.45 9.75 -20.88
CA GLU A 427 -14.93 10.98 -20.27
C GLU A 427 -14.45 10.73 -18.84
N MET A 428 -15.26 10.07 -18.00
CA MET A 428 -14.86 9.73 -16.63
C MET A 428 -13.63 8.82 -16.61
N SER A 429 -13.57 7.82 -17.51
CA SER A 429 -12.40 6.95 -17.68
C SER A 429 -11.14 7.73 -18.06
N ARG A 430 -11.25 8.72 -18.96
CA ARG A 430 -10.14 9.58 -19.37
C ARG A 430 -9.56 10.37 -18.20
N ILE A 431 -10.41 11.01 -17.40
CA ILE A 431 -9.99 11.79 -16.22
C ILE A 431 -9.35 10.86 -15.18
N SER A 432 -9.93 9.67 -14.95
CA SER A 432 -9.36 8.64 -14.07
C SER A 432 -7.93 8.24 -14.48
N ALA A 433 -7.69 8.04 -15.78
CA ALA A 433 -6.34 7.75 -16.29
C ALA A 433 -5.40 8.96 -16.17
N GLY A 434 -5.91 10.18 -16.32
CA GLY A 434 -5.16 11.41 -16.09
C GLY A 434 -4.60 11.48 -14.66
N TYR A 435 -5.45 11.27 -13.65
CA TYR A 435 -5.02 11.21 -12.25
C TYR A 435 -4.07 10.03 -11.97
N SER A 436 -4.35 8.85 -12.54
CA SER A 436 -3.48 7.67 -12.38
C SER A 436 -2.08 7.94 -12.92
N LEU A 437 -1.97 8.62 -14.07
CA LEU A 437 -0.70 8.95 -14.71
C LEU A 437 0.08 10.02 -13.93
N LEU A 438 -0.62 11.06 -13.44
CA LEU A 438 -0.03 12.10 -12.60
C LEU A 438 0.51 11.51 -11.29
N LEU A 439 -0.27 10.65 -10.63
CA LEU A 439 0.13 9.96 -9.40
C LEU A 439 1.36 9.07 -9.60
N ALA A 440 1.38 8.31 -10.70
CA ALA A 440 2.52 7.48 -11.07
C ALA A 440 3.78 8.31 -11.33
N GLY A 441 3.66 9.42 -12.07
CA GLY A 441 4.78 10.34 -12.33
C GLY A 441 5.31 10.99 -11.06
N ALA A 442 4.43 11.55 -10.22
CA ALA A 442 4.78 12.18 -8.96
C ALA A 442 5.49 11.20 -8.01
N THR A 443 4.95 10.00 -7.84
CA THR A 443 5.55 8.99 -6.95
C THR A 443 6.86 8.46 -7.51
N HIS A 444 7.01 8.38 -8.85
CA HIS A 444 8.25 7.95 -9.47
C HIS A 444 9.39 8.95 -9.23
N ASP A 445 9.13 10.27 -9.29
CA ASP A 445 10.16 11.27 -8.96
C ASP A 445 10.58 11.21 -7.49
N LEU A 446 9.65 10.90 -6.56
CA LEU A 446 9.99 10.60 -5.17
C LEU A 446 10.84 9.33 -5.05
N PHE A 447 10.47 8.27 -5.78
CA PHE A 447 11.19 7.00 -5.83
C PHE A 447 12.63 7.15 -6.36
N CYS A 448 12.86 8.01 -7.36
CA CYS A 448 14.20 8.31 -7.85
C CYS A 448 15.12 8.91 -6.76
N SER A 449 14.54 9.58 -5.77
CA SER A 449 15.27 10.17 -4.63
C SER A 449 15.36 9.24 -3.41
N GLU A 450 14.36 8.37 -3.21
CA GLU A 450 14.34 7.35 -2.16
C GLU A 450 13.85 6.01 -2.74
N SER A 451 14.79 5.15 -3.11
CA SER A 451 14.53 3.89 -3.81
C SER A 451 13.67 2.89 -3.02
N SER A 452 13.54 3.06 -1.70
CA SER A 452 12.61 2.25 -0.89
C SER A 452 11.14 2.44 -1.23
N LEU A 453 10.78 3.52 -1.94
CA LEU A 453 9.43 3.77 -2.46
C LEU A 453 9.05 2.91 -3.67
N ILE A 454 9.92 1.97 -4.08
CA ILE A 454 9.68 1.07 -5.21
C ILE A 454 8.33 0.35 -5.10
N VAL A 455 7.94 -0.07 -3.90
CA VAL A 455 6.66 -0.76 -3.66
C VAL A 455 5.46 0.11 -4.05
N SER A 456 5.47 1.39 -3.71
CA SER A 456 4.42 2.33 -4.10
C SER A 456 4.45 2.59 -5.61
N ALA A 457 5.65 2.73 -6.19
CA ALA A 457 5.82 2.94 -7.63
C ALA A 457 5.28 1.77 -8.47
N VAL A 458 5.43 0.51 -8.02
CA VAL A 458 4.85 -0.68 -8.67
C VAL A 458 3.36 -0.49 -8.93
N ASN A 459 2.62 -0.21 -7.85
CA ASN A 459 1.16 -0.20 -7.89
C ASN A 459 0.64 0.94 -8.78
N PHE A 460 1.23 2.12 -8.67
CA PHE A 460 0.80 3.27 -9.46
C PHE A 460 1.14 3.15 -10.95
N TRP A 461 2.29 2.60 -11.30
CA TRP A 461 2.62 2.37 -12.73
C TRP A 461 1.75 1.28 -13.36
N LYS A 462 1.46 0.18 -12.64
CA LYS A 462 0.50 -0.84 -13.10
C LYS A 462 -0.88 -0.22 -13.31
N GLN A 463 -1.39 0.54 -12.34
CA GLN A 463 -2.69 1.19 -12.43
C GLN A 463 -2.76 2.22 -13.58
N ALA A 464 -1.72 3.04 -13.77
CA ALA A 464 -1.66 3.98 -14.89
C ALA A 464 -1.66 3.24 -16.24
N GLY A 465 -0.88 2.15 -16.35
CA GLY A 465 -0.83 1.31 -17.55
C GLY A 465 -2.19 0.69 -17.87
N GLU A 466 -2.83 0.05 -16.90
CA GLU A 466 -4.17 -0.54 -17.03
C GLU A 466 -5.20 0.50 -17.47
N SER A 467 -5.27 1.65 -16.80
CA SER A 467 -6.22 2.72 -17.12
C SER A 467 -6.04 3.26 -18.55
N LEU A 468 -4.79 3.47 -19.00
CA LEU A 468 -4.50 3.92 -20.36
C LEU A 468 -4.87 2.85 -21.41
N LEU A 469 -4.60 1.57 -21.13
CA LEU A 469 -4.93 0.47 -22.04
C LEU A 469 -6.45 0.26 -22.13
N THR A 470 -7.18 0.41 -21.03
CA THR A 470 -8.65 0.39 -21.03
C THR A 470 -9.20 1.49 -21.93
N ILE A 471 -8.67 2.72 -21.86
CA ILE A 471 -9.06 3.81 -22.74
C ILE A 471 -8.73 3.47 -24.19
N ALA A 472 -7.49 3.09 -24.50
CA ALA A 472 -7.05 2.78 -25.87
C ALA A 472 -7.89 1.66 -26.52
N GLY A 473 -8.31 0.68 -25.71
CA GLY A 473 -9.13 -0.46 -26.12
C GLY A 473 -10.63 -0.18 -26.27
N SER A 474 -11.12 0.98 -25.83
CA SER A 474 -12.55 1.31 -25.82
C SER A 474 -13.21 1.22 -27.21
N SER A 475 -14.49 0.82 -27.26
CA SER A 475 -15.28 0.88 -28.50
C SER A 475 -15.73 2.30 -28.85
N VAL A 476 -15.69 3.24 -27.90
CA VAL A 476 -16.16 4.63 -28.06
C VAL A 476 -15.33 5.39 -29.11
N TRP A 477 -14.10 4.98 -29.38
CA TRP A 477 -13.32 5.51 -30.50
C TRP A 477 -14.06 5.37 -31.85
N ASN A 478 -14.86 4.32 -32.04
CA ASN A 478 -15.67 4.16 -33.25
C ASN A 478 -16.79 5.21 -33.35
N LEU A 479 -17.38 5.60 -32.20
CA LEU A 479 -18.42 6.65 -32.14
C LEU A 479 -17.83 8.03 -32.44
N LEU A 480 -16.54 8.24 -32.15
CA LEU A 480 -15.79 9.45 -32.49
C LEU A 480 -15.34 9.48 -33.97
N GLY A 481 -15.89 8.59 -34.82
CA GLY A 481 -15.56 8.53 -36.25
C GLY A 481 -14.20 7.89 -36.58
N LEU A 482 -13.59 7.19 -35.62
CA LEU A 482 -12.27 6.59 -35.75
C LEU A 482 -12.38 5.06 -35.72
N PRO A 483 -12.45 4.38 -36.88
CA PRO A 483 -12.55 2.94 -36.92
C PRO A 483 -11.35 2.29 -36.21
N LYS A 484 -11.54 1.06 -35.71
CA LYS A 484 -10.47 0.13 -35.27
C LYS A 484 -9.49 -0.14 -36.43
N SER A 485 -8.65 0.82 -36.77
CA SER A 485 -7.47 0.61 -37.60
C SER A 485 -6.42 -0.08 -36.72
N GLU A 486 -6.26 -1.37 -36.97
CA GLU A 486 -5.22 -2.31 -36.54
C GLU A 486 -4.42 -1.97 -35.28
N LEU A 487 -5.02 -2.10 -34.09
CA LEU A 487 -4.22 -2.30 -32.86
C LEU A 487 -3.30 -3.54 -32.99
N SER A 488 -3.63 -4.47 -33.91
CA SER A 488 -2.83 -5.63 -34.31
C SER A 488 -1.45 -5.30 -34.88
N THR A 489 -1.21 -4.13 -35.49
CA THR A 489 0.14 -3.70 -35.88
C THR A 489 0.90 -3.08 -34.70
N VAL A 490 0.19 -2.54 -33.69
CA VAL A 490 0.79 -1.99 -32.47
C VAL A 490 1.27 -3.09 -31.51
N VAL A 491 0.73 -4.31 -31.60
CA VAL A 491 1.24 -5.50 -30.88
C VAL A 491 2.67 -5.87 -31.29
N LYS A 492 3.18 -5.39 -32.45
CA LYS A 492 4.57 -5.54 -32.89
C LYS A 492 5.43 -4.29 -32.65
N TYR A 493 4.98 -3.38 -31.79
CA TYR A 493 5.69 -2.13 -31.51
C TYR A 493 7.03 -2.39 -30.81
N LYS A 494 8.12 -2.07 -31.51
CA LYS A 494 9.44 -1.84 -30.90
C LYS A 494 9.60 -0.35 -30.65
N CYS A 495 9.93 0.02 -29.42
CA CYS A 495 10.26 1.40 -29.11
C CYS A 495 11.73 1.67 -29.46
N SER A 496 12.02 2.78 -30.14
CA SER A 496 13.39 3.23 -30.38
C SER A 496 14.04 3.88 -29.16
N GLU A 497 13.21 4.41 -28.25
CA GLU A 497 13.64 5.24 -27.11
C GLU A 497 13.90 4.44 -25.83
N CYS A 498 13.42 3.19 -25.74
CA CYS A 498 13.71 2.33 -24.59
C CYS A 498 13.63 0.84 -24.96
N SER A 499 14.33 0.01 -24.20
CA SER A 499 14.44 -1.46 -24.41
C SER A 499 13.32 -2.28 -23.74
N LEU A 500 12.35 -1.64 -23.08
CA LEU A 500 11.31 -2.31 -22.29
C LEU A 500 10.54 -3.37 -23.07
N MET A 501 10.19 -3.07 -24.32
CA MET A 501 9.44 -4.00 -25.17
C MET A 501 10.31 -5.17 -25.64
N ASP A 502 11.63 -5.00 -25.75
CA ASP A 502 12.56 -6.10 -26.04
C ASP A 502 12.74 -7.01 -24.80
N ILE A 503 12.83 -6.43 -23.60
CA ILE A 503 12.85 -7.19 -22.32
C ILE A 503 11.57 -8.01 -22.18
N PHE A 504 10.41 -7.41 -22.41
CA PHE A 504 9.12 -8.10 -22.35
C PHE A 504 9.01 -9.20 -23.42
N GLY A 505 9.44 -8.91 -24.65
CA GLY A 505 9.40 -9.86 -25.77
C GLY A 505 10.31 -11.09 -25.58
N ALA A 506 11.41 -10.95 -24.84
CA ALA A 506 12.33 -12.03 -24.53
C ALA A 506 11.76 -13.07 -23.54
N LYS A 507 10.64 -12.78 -22.86
CA LYS A 507 10.07 -13.59 -21.74
C LYS A 507 11.08 -13.90 -20.61
N SER A 508 12.24 -13.26 -20.63
CA SER A 508 13.26 -13.31 -19.58
C SER A 508 12.92 -12.20 -18.61
N ILE A 509 12.19 -12.52 -17.55
CA ILE A 509 11.91 -11.55 -16.50
C ILE A 509 13.20 -11.38 -15.68
N LEU A 510 13.95 -10.32 -16.00
CA LEU A 510 15.23 -9.86 -15.46
C LEU A 510 16.19 -10.96 -14.95
N ASN A 511 17.19 -11.30 -15.77
CA ASN A 511 18.37 -12.00 -15.31
C ASN A 511 19.23 -11.11 -14.38
N GLN A 512 20.24 -11.68 -13.73
CA GLN A 512 21.07 -10.96 -12.75
C GLN A 512 21.83 -9.76 -13.35
N ALA A 513 22.18 -9.81 -14.64
CA ALA A 513 22.81 -8.70 -15.37
C ALA A 513 21.82 -7.56 -15.65
N GLU A 514 20.55 -7.88 -15.89
CA GLU A 514 19.48 -6.89 -16.08
C GLU A 514 19.12 -6.20 -14.75
N ARG A 515 19.14 -6.94 -13.63
CA ARG A 515 18.91 -6.35 -12.29
C ARG A 515 19.99 -5.35 -11.89
N THR A 516 21.24 -5.62 -12.29
CA THR A 516 22.36 -4.68 -12.10
C THR A 516 22.28 -3.47 -13.03
N ASN A 517 21.51 -3.54 -14.12
CA ASN A 517 21.26 -2.44 -15.06
C ASN A 517 19.92 -1.71 -14.82
N PHE A 518 19.26 -1.96 -13.68
CA PHE A 518 17.91 -1.47 -13.40
C PHE A 518 17.78 0.06 -13.45
N GLU A 519 18.80 0.79 -12.98
CA GLU A 519 18.81 2.27 -13.01
C GLU A 519 18.71 2.80 -14.44
N ASN A 520 19.41 2.19 -15.39
CA ASN A 520 19.35 2.56 -16.81
C ASN A 520 17.97 2.24 -17.41
N ILE A 521 17.39 1.07 -17.07
CA ILE A 521 16.04 0.69 -17.52
C ILE A 521 15.00 1.72 -17.02
N SER A 522 15.10 2.14 -15.75
CA SER A 522 14.24 3.16 -15.15
C SER A 522 14.40 4.51 -15.84
N SER A 523 15.64 4.93 -16.13
CA SER A 523 15.92 6.18 -16.84
C SER A 523 15.35 6.19 -18.26
N ASP A 524 15.60 5.13 -19.03
CA ASP A 524 15.12 4.99 -20.42
C ASP A 524 13.59 4.96 -20.48
N PHE A 525 12.94 4.25 -19.55
CA PHE A 525 11.49 4.26 -19.39
C PHE A 525 10.96 5.68 -19.21
N LEU A 526 11.51 6.41 -18.23
CA LEU A 526 11.04 7.74 -17.89
C LEU A 526 11.25 8.73 -19.04
N ALA A 527 12.38 8.66 -19.74
CA ALA A 527 12.64 9.46 -20.93
C ALA A 527 11.61 9.17 -22.04
N CYS A 528 11.28 7.89 -22.26
CA CYS A 528 10.29 7.48 -23.24
C CYS A 528 8.88 7.99 -22.90
N VAL A 529 8.45 7.87 -21.64
CA VAL A 529 7.11 8.32 -21.23
C VAL A 529 7.03 9.85 -21.25
N ARG A 530 8.08 10.57 -20.82
CA ARG A 530 8.18 12.04 -20.90
C ARG A 530 8.06 12.54 -22.33
N SER A 531 8.69 11.89 -23.30
CA SER A 531 8.63 12.32 -24.71
C SER A 531 7.28 12.04 -25.40
N ALA A 532 6.53 11.04 -24.92
CA ALA A 532 5.27 10.63 -25.52
C ALA A 532 4.05 11.31 -24.90
N SER A 533 4.06 11.56 -23.59
CA SER A 533 2.91 12.06 -22.82
C SER A 533 2.30 13.37 -23.32
N PRO A 534 3.10 14.38 -23.74
CA PRO A 534 2.54 15.64 -24.27
C PRO A 534 1.61 15.46 -25.47
N LYS A 535 1.75 14.35 -26.23
CA LYS A 535 0.96 14.08 -27.44
C LYS A 535 -0.49 13.69 -27.15
N PHE A 536 -0.80 13.30 -25.91
CA PHE A 536 -2.15 12.87 -25.51
C PHE A 536 -2.60 13.42 -24.15
N TRP A 537 -1.74 14.11 -23.39
CA TRP A 537 -2.08 14.62 -22.06
C TRP A 537 -3.32 15.51 -22.06
N ARG A 538 -3.36 16.51 -22.96
CA ARG A 538 -4.54 17.39 -23.13
C ARG A 538 -5.80 16.62 -23.48
N PHE A 539 -5.69 15.53 -24.24
CA PHE A 539 -6.84 14.67 -24.52
C PHE A 539 -7.34 13.98 -23.24
N LEU A 540 -6.47 13.45 -22.39
CA LEU A 540 -6.91 12.76 -21.18
C LEU A 540 -7.63 13.70 -20.21
N ILE A 541 -7.06 14.88 -19.98
CA ILE A 541 -7.50 15.77 -18.91
C ILE A 541 -8.63 16.72 -19.29
N HIS A 542 -8.96 16.81 -20.59
CA HIS A 542 -9.95 17.78 -21.06
C HIS A 542 -11.29 17.62 -20.32
N GLY A 543 -11.76 18.69 -19.70
CA GLY A 543 -12.96 18.72 -18.86
C GLY A 543 -12.70 18.61 -17.35
N CYS A 544 -11.44 18.47 -16.93
CA CYS A 544 -11.01 18.51 -15.52
C CYS A 544 -10.13 19.74 -15.27
N HIS A 545 -10.68 20.76 -14.63
CA HIS A 545 -10.00 22.04 -14.39
C HIS A 545 -8.69 21.89 -13.63
N TYR A 546 -8.65 21.06 -12.58
CA TYR A 546 -7.44 20.87 -11.79
C TYR A 546 -6.31 20.23 -12.61
N LEU A 547 -6.58 19.16 -13.35
CA LEU A 547 -5.56 18.49 -14.18
C LEU A 547 -5.09 19.37 -15.34
N GLU A 548 -5.96 20.21 -15.90
CA GLU A 548 -5.60 21.19 -16.95
C GLU A 548 -4.57 22.24 -16.49
N THR A 549 -4.36 22.41 -15.17
CA THR A 549 -3.28 23.27 -14.65
C THR A 549 -1.88 22.70 -14.90
N PHE A 550 -1.77 21.39 -15.16
CA PHE A 550 -0.50 20.71 -15.43
C PHE A 550 -0.23 20.68 -16.93
N LYS A 551 0.89 21.27 -17.38
CA LYS A 551 1.29 21.21 -18.80
C LYS A 551 1.81 19.83 -19.20
N ASP A 552 2.51 19.16 -18.30
CA ASP A 552 3.11 17.83 -18.48
C ASP A 552 2.97 17.06 -17.15
N PRO A 553 2.46 15.81 -17.16
CA PRO A 553 2.32 14.99 -15.95
C PRO A 553 3.65 14.53 -15.33
N PHE A 554 4.78 14.75 -16.01
CA PHE A 554 6.12 14.32 -15.60
C PHE A 554 7.15 15.45 -15.51
N ASP A 555 6.76 16.69 -15.82
CA ASP A 555 7.60 17.86 -15.61
C ASP A 555 7.08 18.58 -14.37
N PHE A 556 7.87 18.60 -13.29
CA PHE A 556 7.56 19.33 -12.06
C PHE A 556 8.48 20.56 -11.88
N ARG A 557 9.32 20.89 -12.87
CA ARG A 557 10.30 21.99 -12.78
C ARG A 557 9.65 23.37 -12.73
N TRP A 558 8.44 23.51 -13.25
CA TRP A 558 7.65 24.75 -13.20
C TRP A 558 7.22 25.12 -11.76
N LEU A 559 7.24 24.18 -10.82
CA LEU A 559 6.96 24.45 -9.40
C LEU A 559 8.15 25.12 -8.69
N ALA A 560 9.38 24.90 -9.17
CA ALA A 560 10.56 25.60 -8.66
C ALA A 560 10.58 27.10 -9.05
N HIS A 561 9.75 27.51 -10.03
CA HIS A 561 9.70 28.88 -10.58
C HIS A 561 8.40 29.62 -10.23
N ALA A 562 7.60 29.12 -9.28
CA ALA A 562 6.33 29.71 -8.86
C ALA A 562 6.44 31.12 -8.20
N HIS A 563 7.61 31.75 -8.28
CA HIS A 563 7.84 33.17 -7.93
C HIS A 563 7.86 34.12 -9.13
N CYS A 564 7.58 33.68 -10.37
CA CYS A 564 7.56 34.57 -11.52
C CYS A 564 6.28 34.43 -12.36
N VAL A 565 5.51 35.52 -12.30
CA VAL A 565 4.56 36.10 -13.27
C VAL A 565 4.01 35.17 -14.37
N ALA A 566 2.68 35.07 -14.40
CA ALA A 566 1.92 34.57 -15.53
C ALA A 566 2.26 35.38 -16.80
N GLU A 567 3.00 34.78 -17.72
CA GLU A 567 3.01 35.22 -19.11
C GLU A 567 1.84 34.56 -19.83
N ASP A 568 0.92 35.41 -20.30
CA ASP A 568 -0.11 35.08 -21.29
C ASP A 568 0.52 34.35 -22.47
N VAL A 569 -0.01 33.17 -22.80
CA VAL A 569 0.31 32.49 -24.06
C VAL A 569 -0.99 32.21 -24.80
N ASP A 570 -1.04 32.74 -26.02
CA ASP A 570 -2.16 32.82 -26.94
C ASP A 570 -3.08 31.59 -26.97
N PHE A 571 -4.37 31.88 -26.76
CA PHE A 571 -5.48 31.01 -27.08
C PHE A 571 -5.50 30.75 -28.59
N ILE A 572 -5.09 29.55 -29.03
CA ILE A 572 -5.46 29.07 -30.37
C ILE A 572 -6.97 28.82 -30.32
N LYS A 573 -7.73 29.73 -30.95
CA LYS A 573 -9.16 29.57 -31.23
C LYS A 573 -9.40 28.25 -31.95
N GLU A 574 -10.51 27.60 -31.61
CA GLU A 574 -11.05 26.43 -32.30
C GLU A 574 -11.08 26.66 -33.81
N ASP A 575 -10.20 25.97 -34.53
CA ASP A 575 -10.20 25.97 -35.99
C ASP A 575 -11.06 24.80 -36.48
N SER A 576 -12.09 25.15 -37.24
CA SER A 576 -13.17 24.28 -37.71
C SER A 576 -12.74 23.39 -38.88
N ASN A 577 -11.79 22.48 -38.67
CA ASN A 577 -11.36 21.51 -39.69
C ASN A 577 -11.45 20.06 -39.17
N CYS A 578 -12.45 19.33 -39.66
CA CYS A 578 -12.80 17.97 -39.23
C CYS A 578 -11.68 16.94 -39.50
N GLU A 579 -10.85 17.15 -40.53
CA GLU A 579 -9.74 16.24 -40.88
C GLU A 579 -8.57 16.32 -39.88
N HIS A 580 -8.21 17.52 -39.40
CA HIS A 580 -7.16 17.69 -38.39
C HIS A 580 -7.57 17.11 -37.03
N HIS A 581 -8.87 17.13 -36.72
CA HIS A 581 -9.40 16.57 -35.48
C HIS A 581 -9.27 15.03 -35.44
N ALA A 582 -9.62 14.35 -36.53
CA ALA A 582 -9.53 12.89 -36.63
C ALA A 582 -8.07 12.39 -36.57
N GLU A 583 -7.15 13.09 -37.23
CA GLU A 583 -5.72 12.78 -37.21
C GLU A 583 -5.12 12.96 -35.79
N TRP A 584 -5.50 14.04 -35.10
CA TRP A 584 -5.10 14.29 -33.72
C TRP A 584 -5.57 13.20 -32.75
N TYR A 585 -6.85 12.80 -32.80
CA TYR A 585 -7.38 11.73 -31.95
C TYR A 585 -6.76 10.36 -32.26
N THR A 586 -6.47 10.05 -33.53
CA THR A 586 -5.79 8.80 -33.92
C THR A 586 -4.37 8.73 -33.36
N ASN A 587 -3.65 9.85 -33.45
CA ASN A 587 -2.32 10.00 -32.88
C ASN A 587 -2.37 9.89 -31.35
N ALA A 588 -3.34 10.53 -30.70
CA ALA A 588 -3.55 10.43 -29.25
C ALA A 588 -3.80 8.97 -28.81
N ARG A 589 -4.74 8.25 -29.44
CA ARG A 589 -5.06 6.84 -29.14
C ARG A 589 -3.82 5.94 -29.24
N THR A 590 -3.02 6.12 -30.29
CA THR A 590 -1.81 5.32 -30.52
C THR A 590 -0.76 5.58 -29.45
N ASN A 591 -0.53 6.84 -29.06
CA ASN A 591 0.42 7.16 -28.00
C ASN A 591 -0.09 6.70 -26.62
N ILE A 592 -1.39 6.81 -26.33
CA ILE A 592 -2.01 6.29 -25.11
C ILE A 592 -1.75 4.79 -24.99
N TYR A 593 -1.95 4.02 -26.07
CA TYR A 593 -1.67 2.58 -26.04
C TYR A 593 -0.19 2.29 -25.79
N LYS A 594 0.72 2.96 -26.50
CA LYS A 594 2.17 2.77 -26.35
C LYS A 594 2.64 3.07 -24.93
N VAL A 595 2.25 4.21 -24.37
CA VAL A 595 2.58 4.58 -22.99
C VAL A 595 1.91 3.63 -22.01
N GLY A 596 0.65 3.25 -22.22
CA GLY A 596 -0.05 2.27 -21.39
C GLY A 596 0.70 0.95 -21.30
N MET A 597 1.19 0.42 -22.43
CA MET A 597 2.03 -0.77 -22.45
C MET A 597 3.35 -0.57 -21.69
N HIS A 598 4.03 0.56 -21.88
CA HIS A 598 5.30 0.84 -21.19
C HIS A 598 5.10 0.94 -19.67
N CYS A 599 4.06 1.67 -19.22
CA CYS A 599 3.72 1.78 -17.80
C CYS A 599 3.44 0.40 -17.18
N LEU A 600 2.68 -0.45 -17.88
CA LEU A 600 2.36 -1.80 -17.41
C LEU A 600 3.61 -2.68 -17.34
N VAL A 601 4.42 -2.71 -18.40
CA VAL A 601 5.67 -3.50 -18.46
C VAL A 601 6.65 -3.04 -17.38
N TYR A 602 6.82 -1.73 -17.23
CA TYR A 602 7.68 -1.17 -16.18
C TYR A 602 7.17 -1.51 -14.78
N GLY A 603 5.86 -1.40 -14.56
CA GLY A 603 5.22 -1.85 -13.32
C GLY A 603 5.47 -3.33 -13.02
N VAL A 604 5.43 -4.20 -14.03
CA VAL A 604 5.77 -5.64 -13.89
C VAL A 604 7.25 -5.85 -13.55
N ILE A 605 8.17 -5.08 -14.16
CA ILE A 605 9.61 -5.13 -13.83
C ILE A 605 9.85 -4.78 -12.36
N LEU A 606 9.24 -3.68 -11.89
CA LEU A 606 9.31 -3.29 -10.48
C LEU A 606 8.70 -4.37 -9.58
N ALA A 607 7.56 -4.93 -9.98
CA ALA A 607 6.87 -5.95 -9.21
C ALA A 607 7.71 -7.23 -9.09
N HIS A 608 8.45 -7.60 -10.13
CA HIS A 608 9.39 -8.73 -10.07
C HIS A 608 10.53 -8.49 -9.08
N ILE A 609 11.02 -7.26 -8.94
CA ILE A 609 12.03 -6.92 -7.93
C ILE A 609 11.44 -7.10 -6.53
N CYS A 610 10.25 -6.55 -6.27
CA CYS A 610 9.63 -6.58 -4.95
C CYS A 610 9.10 -7.96 -4.56
N TYR A 611 8.55 -8.69 -5.53
CA TYR A 611 7.66 -9.84 -5.27
C TYR A 611 8.06 -11.12 -6.05
N GLY A 612 8.95 -11.02 -7.02
CA GLY A 612 9.46 -12.16 -7.80
C GLY A 612 8.63 -12.51 -9.04
N GLN A 613 9.00 -13.62 -9.67
CA GLN A 613 8.58 -14.00 -11.03
C GLN A 613 7.13 -14.50 -11.13
N ASN A 614 6.56 -14.93 -10.00
CA ASN A 614 5.29 -15.65 -9.92
C ASN A 614 4.25 -14.91 -9.07
N SER A 615 4.40 -13.60 -8.90
CA SER A 615 3.54 -12.79 -8.02
C SER A 615 2.50 -11.94 -8.73
N HIS A 616 2.49 -11.84 -10.07
CA HIS A 616 1.51 -11.04 -10.81
C HIS A 616 1.26 -11.55 -12.23
#